data_AF-A0A3N6GBA7-F1
#
_entry.id   AF-A0A3N6GBA7-F1
#
_cell.length_a   1.000
_cell.length_b   1.000
_cell.length_c   1.000
_cell.angle_alpha   90.00
_cell.angle_beta   90.00
_cell.angle_gamma   90.00
#
_symmetry.space_group_name_H-M   'P 1'
#
loop_
_entity.id
_entity.type
_entity.pdbx_description
1 polymer ?
#
loop_
_entity_poly.entity_id
_entity_poly.type
_entity_poly.pdbx_seq_one_letter_code
_entity_poly.pdbx_strand_id
1 'polypeptide(L)'
;MGEGSGVDLIRVSDGDIGGSSVRLRVLGRHRPGATPYNDYLDAEVVVASGFANGRLEMCLSPEDLNDWSAALDELSAGRGVRWLRSPEIQIEIDRQFSVPVPVVTVTDDNESVSSVRVRLDVGHGWIDALRKQYEQVRRAWPNEVVASPRSRNFWQ
;
A
#
# COMPACT_ATOMS: atom_id res chain seq x y z
N MET A 1 19.63 13.46 1.55
CA MET A 1 20.20 12.17 1.98
C MET A 1 19.44 11.74 3.22
N GLY A 2 18.74 10.62 3.10
CA GLY A 2 17.79 10.10 4.07
C GLY A 2 17.01 9.01 3.35
N GLU A 3 17.71 7.96 2.91
CA GLU A 3 17.05 6.70 2.58
C GLU A 3 16.47 6.16 3.89
N GLY A 4 15.30 6.66 4.26
CA GLY A 4 14.57 6.22 5.44
C GLY A 4 14.19 4.76 5.26
N SER A 5 14.42 3.98 6.31
CA SER A 5 14.17 2.54 6.43
C SER A 5 12.67 2.17 6.40
N GLY A 6 11.95 2.63 5.39
CA GLY A 6 10.56 2.26 5.15
C GLY A 6 10.47 0.87 4.52
N VAL A 7 9.35 0.19 4.74
CA VAL A 7 9.05 -1.12 4.17
C VAL A 7 7.99 -0.93 3.09
N ASP A 8 8.20 -1.54 1.94
CA ASP A 8 7.26 -1.42 0.83
C ASP A 8 6.04 -2.33 1.10
N LEU A 9 4.83 -1.73 1.10
CA LEU A 9 3.55 -2.44 1.16
C LEU A 9 3.12 -2.89 -0.25
N ILE A 10 3.38 -2.04 -1.24
CA ILE A 10 3.16 -2.32 -2.65
C ILE A 10 4.46 -1.98 -3.37
N ARG A 11 5.02 -2.93 -4.10
CA ARG A 11 6.10 -2.67 -5.05
C ARG A 11 5.87 -3.52 -6.28
N VAL A 12 5.44 -2.85 -7.33
CA VAL A 12 5.15 -3.43 -8.64
C VAL A 12 5.90 -2.61 -9.67
N SER A 13 6.79 -3.24 -10.42
CA SER A 13 7.55 -2.60 -11.48
C SER A 13 7.36 -3.39 -12.76
N ASP A 14 7.25 -2.65 -13.85
CA ASP A 14 7.36 -3.19 -15.20
C ASP A 14 8.68 -3.95 -15.33
N GLY A 15 8.70 -5.00 -16.17
CA GLY A 15 9.87 -5.85 -16.38
C GLY A 15 11.09 -5.10 -16.93
N ASP A 16 12.18 -5.80 -17.23
CA ASP A 16 13.50 -5.22 -17.54
C ASP A 16 13.56 -4.15 -18.66
N ILE A 17 12.51 -4.02 -19.48
CA ILE A 17 12.43 -3.11 -20.63
C ILE A 17 11.52 -1.89 -20.33
N GLY A 18 10.67 -1.98 -19.31
CA GLY A 18 9.66 -0.99 -18.97
C GLY A 18 10.07 -0.10 -17.80
N GLY A 19 9.98 1.22 -17.98
CA GLY A 19 10.35 2.21 -16.96
C GLY A 19 9.25 2.52 -15.94
N SER A 20 8.12 1.80 -15.98
CA SER A 20 6.96 2.11 -15.15
C SER A 20 7.00 1.36 -13.81
N SER A 21 6.61 2.01 -12.73
CA SER A 21 6.53 1.39 -11.42
C SER A 21 5.52 2.07 -10.52
N VAL A 22 4.95 1.29 -9.61
CA VAL A 22 4.14 1.76 -8.49
C VAL A 22 4.77 1.24 -7.22
N ARG A 23 5.05 2.15 -6.30
CA ARG A 23 5.55 1.83 -4.97
C ARG A 23 4.74 2.53 -3.91
N LEU A 24 4.16 1.78 -2.98
CA LEU A 24 3.65 2.31 -1.72
C LEU A 24 4.57 1.84 -0.61
N ARG A 25 5.15 2.80 0.12
CA ARG A 25 6.07 2.56 1.21
C ARG A 25 5.51 3.08 2.52
N VAL A 26 5.58 2.25 3.55
CA VAL A 26 5.33 2.66 4.93
C VAL A 26 6.62 3.25 5.50
N LEU A 27 6.55 4.49 5.96
CA LEU A 27 7.67 5.29 6.47
C LEU A 27 7.85 5.13 7.98
N GLY A 28 6.77 4.85 8.72
CA GLY A 28 6.79 4.66 10.16
C GLY A 28 5.44 4.93 10.80
N ARG A 29 5.40 4.99 12.13
CA ARG A 29 4.17 5.36 12.86
C ARG A 29 3.94 6.86 12.86
N HIS A 30 2.70 7.24 12.61
CA HIS A 30 2.24 8.62 12.69
C HIS A 30 2.32 9.10 14.15
N ARG A 31 3.28 9.98 14.46
CA ARG A 31 3.54 10.62 15.76
C ARG A 31 3.17 9.76 17.00
N PRO A 32 4.09 8.93 17.52
CA PRO A 32 3.88 8.25 18.80
C PRO A 32 3.77 9.28 19.94
N GLY A 33 2.57 9.45 20.53
CA GLY A 33 2.43 10.25 21.74
C GLY A 33 1.07 10.89 22.06
N ALA A 34 0.07 10.87 21.17
CA ALA A 34 -1.19 11.59 21.44
C ALA A 34 -2.27 10.75 22.12
N THR A 35 -2.47 9.47 21.74
CA THR A 35 -3.46 8.59 22.37
C THR A 35 -3.18 7.12 22.00
N PRO A 36 -3.62 6.13 22.80
CA PRO A 36 -3.57 4.71 22.44
C PRO A 36 -4.52 4.30 21.28
N TYR A 37 -5.05 5.28 20.53
CA TYR A 37 -6.00 5.08 19.44
C TYR A 37 -5.42 5.41 18.07
N ASN A 38 -4.13 5.77 17.99
CA ASN A 38 -3.54 6.32 16.78
C ASN A 38 -2.40 5.44 16.23
N ASP A 39 -2.65 4.15 16.01
CA ASP A 39 -1.71 3.25 15.31
C ASP A 39 -1.77 3.43 13.79
N TYR A 40 -1.80 4.69 13.36
CA TYR A 40 -1.71 5.05 11.95
C TYR A 40 -0.25 4.99 11.51
N LEU A 41 -0.05 4.61 10.25
CA LEU A 41 1.25 4.55 9.62
C LEU A 41 1.38 5.66 8.58
N ASP A 42 2.43 6.47 8.70
CA ASP A 42 2.82 7.39 7.65
C ASP A 42 3.30 6.58 6.45
N ALA A 43 2.78 6.87 5.27
CA ALA A 43 3.11 6.19 4.05
C ALA A 43 3.24 7.17 2.88
N GLU A 44 3.93 6.74 1.83
CA GLU A 44 4.00 7.44 0.55
C GLU A 44 3.68 6.48 -0.59
N VAL A 45 2.96 6.96 -1.59
CA VAL A 45 2.83 6.28 -2.88
C VAL A 45 3.58 7.07 -3.93
N VAL A 46 4.36 6.36 -4.74
CA VAL A 46 5.10 6.88 -5.88
C VAL A 46 4.68 6.08 -7.09
N VAL A 47 4.21 6.79 -8.12
CA VAL A 47 3.92 6.23 -9.44
C VAL A 47 4.89 6.86 -10.42
N ALA A 48 5.74 6.06 -11.03
CA ALA A 48 6.71 6.51 -12.02
C ALA A 48 6.48 5.83 -13.36
N SER A 49 6.76 6.55 -14.44
CA SER A 49 6.78 6.07 -15.82
C SER A 49 7.77 6.91 -16.61
N GLY A 50 8.06 6.52 -17.86
CA GLY A 50 8.90 7.34 -18.74
C GLY A 50 8.33 8.72 -19.09
N PHE A 51 7.04 8.96 -18.83
CA PHE A 51 6.34 10.20 -19.15
C PHE A 51 5.94 11.02 -17.92
N ALA A 52 5.42 10.37 -16.88
CA ALA A 52 4.89 11.01 -15.68
C ALA A 52 5.46 10.39 -14.41
N ASN A 53 5.64 11.23 -13.39
CA ASN A 53 6.01 10.83 -12.03
C ASN A 53 5.11 11.59 -11.04
N GLY A 54 4.44 10.84 -10.16
CA GLY A 54 3.60 11.37 -9.10
C GLY A 54 4.02 10.80 -7.75
N ARG A 55 3.97 11.63 -6.71
CA ARG A 55 4.22 11.24 -5.31
C ARG A 55 3.14 11.85 -4.43
N LEU A 56 2.57 11.03 -3.55
CA LEU A 56 1.57 11.45 -2.56
C LEU A 56 1.93 10.87 -1.20
N GLU A 57 1.80 11.69 -0.17
CA GLU A 57 1.93 11.27 1.23
C GLU A 57 0.54 10.95 1.79
N MET A 58 0.42 9.92 2.61
CA MET A 58 -0.85 9.46 3.18
C MET A 58 -0.65 8.82 4.55
N CYS A 59 -1.74 8.60 5.26
CA CYS A 59 -1.76 7.83 6.51
C CYS A 59 -2.59 6.56 6.31
N LEU A 60 -2.08 5.42 6.74
CA LEU A 60 -2.78 4.13 6.72
C LEU A 60 -3.25 3.77 8.13
N SER A 61 -4.53 3.49 8.29
CA SER A 61 -5.07 2.92 9.51
C SER A 61 -4.85 1.39 9.57
N PRO A 62 -5.00 0.77 10.75
CA PRO A 62 -5.03 -0.68 10.85
C PRO A 62 -6.16 -1.34 10.03
N GLU A 63 -7.29 -0.63 9.85
CA GLU A 63 -8.42 -1.07 9.03
C GLU A 63 -8.04 -1.04 7.55
N ASP A 64 -7.37 0.01 7.08
CA ASP A 64 -6.88 0.07 5.68
C ASP A 64 -5.95 -1.11 5.35
N LEU A 65 -5.09 -1.51 6.30
CA LEU A 65 -4.24 -2.68 6.13
C LEU A 65 -5.04 -4.00 6.14
N ASN A 66 -6.15 -4.09 6.88
CA ASN A 66 -7.03 -5.27 6.85
C ASN A 66 -7.75 -5.34 5.51
N ASP A 67 -8.26 -4.21 5.02
CA ASP A 67 -8.91 -4.09 3.72
C ASP A 67 -7.94 -4.43 2.59
N TRP A 68 -6.66 -4.06 2.72
CA TRP A 68 -5.63 -4.46 1.77
C TRP A 68 -5.44 -5.99 1.74
N SER A 69 -5.47 -6.65 2.90
CA SER A 69 -5.41 -8.11 2.96
C SER A 69 -6.57 -8.75 2.20
N ALA A 70 -7.79 -8.25 2.39
CA ALA A 70 -8.96 -8.71 1.65
C ALA A 70 -8.83 -8.43 0.15
N ALA A 71 -8.31 -7.26 -0.23
CA ALA A 71 -8.03 -6.92 -1.62
C ALA A 71 -7.02 -7.88 -2.27
N LEU A 72 -6.00 -8.35 -1.54
CA LEU A 72 -5.07 -9.37 -2.04
C LEU A 72 -5.75 -10.71 -2.32
N ASP A 73 -6.76 -11.09 -1.53
CA ASP A 73 -7.57 -12.30 -1.77
C ASP A 73 -8.42 -12.15 -3.03
N GLU A 74 -9.03 -10.99 -3.24
CA GLU A 74 -9.77 -10.66 -4.46
C GLU A 74 -8.88 -10.69 -5.71
N LEU A 75 -7.69 -10.07 -5.63
CA LEU A 75 -6.67 -10.12 -6.70
C LEU A 75 -6.25 -11.56 -7.00
N SER A 76 -6.06 -12.38 -5.97
CA SER A 76 -5.70 -13.81 -6.13
C SER A 76 -6.80 -14.62 -6.81
N ALA A 77 -8.06 -14.24 -6.59
CA ALA A 77 -9.21 -14.78 -7.31
C ALA A 77 -9.37 -14.18 -8.73
N GLY A 78 -8.39 -13.39 -9.17
CA GLY A 78 -8.34 -12.74 -10.47
C GLY A 78 -9.25 -11.51 -10.58
N ARG A 79 -9.88 -11.02 -9.52
CA ARG A 79 -10.77 -9.85 -9.56
C ARG A 79 -9.97 -8.56 -9.36
N GLY A 80 -10.39 -7.49 -10.02
CA GLY A 80 -9.83 -6.16 -9.76
C GLY A 80 -10.32 -5.62 -8.42
N VAL A 81 -9.57 -4.69 -7.84
CA VAL A 81 -9.84 -4.11 -6.53
C VAL A 81 -9.77 -2.59 -6.55
N ARG A 82 -10.53 -1.96 -5.66
CA ARG A 82 -10.37 -0.56 -5.27
C ARG A 82 -10.05 -0.54 -3.79
N TRP A 83 -8.98 0.15 -3.43
CA TRP A 83 -8.47 0.20 -2.09
C TRP A 83 -8.13 1.64 -1.72
N LEU A 84 -8.41 2.01 -0.48
CA LEU A 84 -8.46 3.39 0.02
C LEU A 84 -9.53 4.25 -0.68
N ARG A 85 -10.07 5.24 0.04
CA ARG A 85 -11.06 6.17 -0.54
C ARG A 85 -10.45 7.49 -1.04
N SER A 86 -9.36 7.93 -0.42
CA SER A 86 -8.69 9.20 -0.74
C SER A 86 -7.29 9.22 -0.10
N PRO A 87 -6.21 9.15 -0.90
CA PRO A 87 -6.20 8.87 -2.34
C PRO A 87 -6.70 7.44 -2.64
N GLU A 88 -7.37 7.24 -3.78
CA GLU A 88 -7.85 5.92 -4.22
C GLU A 88 -6.76 5.20 -5.00
N ILE A 89 -6.57 3.91 -4.69
CA ILE A 89 -5.70 3.00 -5.43
C ILE A 89 -6.57 1.88 -6.04
N GLN A 90 -6.70 1.90 -7.36
CA GLN A 90 -7.41 0.87 -8.11
C GLN A 90 -6.41 -0.04 -8.83
N ILE A 91 -6.58 -1.36 -8.71
CA ILE A 91 -5.81 -2.36 -9.46
C ILE A 91 -6.78 -3.20 -10.28
N GLU A 92 -6.72 -3.04 -11.59
CA GLU A 92 -7.47 -3.85 -12.55
C GLU A 92 -6.56 -4.93 -13.14
N ILE A 93 -7.16 -6.05 -13.54
CA ILE A 93 -6.44 -7.14 -14.19
C ILE A 93 -6.88 -7.17 -15.65
N ASP A 94 -6.01 -6.70 -16.53
CA ASP A 94 -6.20 -6.81 -17.98
C ASP A 94 -5.93 -8.26 -18.43
N ARG A 95 -6.97 -8.91 -18.96
CA ARG A 95 -6.94 -10.29 -19.44
C ARG A 95 -6.96 -10.41 -20.96
N GLN A 96 -6.75 -9.30 -21.68
CA GLN A 96 -6.66 -9.34 -23.15
C GLN A 96 -5.39 -10.06 -23.65
N PHE A 97 -4.44 -10.34 -22.75
CA PHE A 97 -3.14 -10.94 -23.05
C PHE A 97 -3.04 -12.34 -22.45
N SER A 98 -2.13 -13.16 -22.98
CA SER A 98 -1.88 -14.54 -22.53
C SER A 98 -1.46 -14.62 -21.05
N VAL A 99 -0.88 -13.55 -20.51
CA VAL A 99 -0.56 -13.38 -19.09
C VAL A 99 -1.37 -12.19 -18.57
N PRO A 100 -2.12 -12.32 -17.46
CA PRO A 100 -2.87 -11.21 -16.90
C PRO A 100 -1.95 -10.06 -16.44
N VAL A 101 -2.25 -8.84 -16.86
CA VAL A 101 -1.43 -7.66 -16.60
C VAL A 101 -2.15 -6.71 -15.64
N PRO A 102 -1.54 -6.31 -14.51
CA PRO A 102 -2.12 -5.31 -13.64
C PRO A 102 -2.07 -3.92 -14.28
N VAL A 103 -3.19 -3.22 -14.21
CA VAL A 103 -3.31 -1.80 -14.51
C VAL A 103 -3.62 -1.07 -13.21
N VAL A 104 -2.67 -0.28 -12.73
CA VAL A 104 -2.77 0.43 -11.46
C VAL A 104 -3.14 1.88 -11.74
N THR A 105 -4.19 2.36 -11.08
CA THR A 105 -4.62 3.76 -11.13
C THR A 105 -4.52 4.34 -9.72
N VAL A 106 -3.81 5.44 -9.57
CA VAL A 106 -3.76 6.21 -8.32
C VAL A 106 -4.45 7.53 -8.57
N THR A 107 -5.48 7.83 -7.79
CA THR A 107 -6.28 9.05 -7.91
C THR A 107 -6.16 9.84 -6.62
N ASP A 108 -5.68 11.09 -6.73
CA ASP A 108 -5.74 12.09 -5.68
C ASP A 108 -6.94 13.00 -5.95
N ASP A 109 -8.03 12.74 -5.23
CA ASP A 109 -9.29 13.48 -5.32
C ASP A 109 -9.34 14.70 -4.38
N ASN A 110 -8.41 14.81 -3.43
CA ASN A 110 -8.48 15.79 -2.36
C ASN A 110 -7.60 17.02 -2.61
N GLU A 111 -6.40 16.86 -3.16
CA GLU A 111 -5.50 18.00 -3.40
C GLU A 111 -5.40 18.37 -4.89
N SER A 112 -5.07 17.39 -5.74
CA SER A 112 -4.65 17.66 -7.12
C SER A 112 -5.72 17.33 -8.16
N VAL A 113 -6.80 16.65 -7.77
CA VAL A 113 -7.84 16.09 -8.67
C VAL A 113 -7.20 15.36 -9.87
N SER A 114 -6.09 14.68 -9.61
CA SER A 114 -5.21 14.11 -10.62
C SER A 114 -5.20 12.60 -10.51
N SER A 115 -5.17 11.92 -11.66
CA SER A 115 -5.12 10.46 -11.72
C SER A 115 -3.99 10.01 -12.62
N VAL A 116 -3.19 9.07 -12.12
CA VAL A 116 -2.11 8.43 -12.88
C VAL A 116 -2.44 6.96 -13.06
N ARG A 117 -2.55 6.54 -14.31
CA ARG A 117 -2.85 5.16 -14.69
C ARG A 117 -1.66 4.55 -15.42
N VAL A 118 -1.10 3.47 -14.87
CA VAL A 118 0.02 2.75 -15.44
C VAL A 118 -0.30 1.28 -15.61
N ARG A 119 0.12 0.72 -16.74
CA ARG A 119 0.11 -0.71 -17.03
C ARG A 119 1.50 -1.27 -16.72
N LEU A 120 1.58 -2.40 -16.03
CA LEU A 120 2.86 -2.95 -15.57
C LEU A 120 3.01 -4.40 -16.03
N ASP A 121 3.97 -4.70 -16.91
CA ASP A 121 4.29 -6.07 -17.34
C ASP A 121 5.17 -6.75 -16.27
N VAL A 122 4.51 -7.38 -15.31
CA VAL A 122 5.13 -7.86 -14.06
C VAL A 122 5.39 -9.37 -14.05
N GLY A 123 5.08 -10.06 -15.15
CA GLY A 123 5.15 -11.51 -15.24
C GLY A 123 4.25 -12.24 -14.24
N HIS A 124 4.62 -13.47 -13.89
CA HIS A 124 3.88 -14.30 -12.93
C HIS A 124 4.30 -14.03 -11.48
N GLY A 125 3.40 -14.30 -10.52
CA GLY A 125 3.73 -14.27 -9.08
C GLY A 125 3.79 -12.88 -8.44
N TRP A 126 3.40 -11.83 -9.14
CA TRP A 126 3.36 -10.46 -8.59
C TRP A 126 2.41 -10.35 -7.39
N ILE A 127 1.30 -11.11 -7.37
CA ILE A 127 0.37 -11.16 -6.24
C ILE A 127 1.04 -11.80 -5.01
N ASP A 128 1.81 -12.87 -5.19
CA ASP A 128 2.56 -13.49 -4.10
C ASP A 128 3.64 -12.55 -3.55
N ALA A 129 4.24 -11.73 -4.41
CA ALA A 129 5.17 -10.69 -4.00
C ALA A 129 4.47 -9.61 -3.15
N LEU A 130 3.26 -9.17 -3.54
CA LEU A 130 2.45 -8.25 -2.75
C LEU A 130 2.06 -8.84 -1.39
N ARG A 131 1.71 -10.13 -1.33
CA ARG A 131 1.45 -10.83 -0.05
C ARG A 131 2.67 -10.83 0.85
N LYS A 132 3.86 -11.10 0.31
CA LYS A 132 5.12 -11.05 1.08
C LYS A 132 5.41 -9.65 1.61
N GLN A 133 5.15 -8.62 0.82
CA GLN A 133 5.31 -7.21 1.22
C GLN A 133 4.35 -6.85 2.35
N TYR A 134 3.07 -7.24 2.24
CA TYR A 134 2.08 -7.08 3.30
C TYR A 134 2.52 -7.73 4.63
N GLU A 135 2.99 -8.98 4.57
CA GLU A 135 3.50 -9.69 5.75
C GLU A 135 4.71 -9.00 6.39
N GLN A 136 5.60 -8.42 5.56
CA GLN A 136 6.75 -7.65 6.06
C GLN A 136 6.29 -6.39 6.79
N VAL A 137 5.33 -5.65 6.25
CA VAL A 137 4.75 -4.46 6.92
C VAL A 137 4.10 -4.85 8.24
N ARG A 138 3.30 -5.94 8.27
CA ARG A 138 2.66 -6.41 9.51
C ARG A 138 3.66 -6.85 10.58
N ARG A 139 4.83 -7.36 10.20
CA ARG A 139 5.92 -7.71 11.12
C ARG A 139 6.67 -6.48 11.64
N ALA A 140 6.89 -5.50 10.77
CA ALA A 140 7.60 -4.27 11.12
C ALA A 140 6.76 -3.34 12.01
N TRP A 141 5.44 -3.28 11.77
CA TRP A 141 4.48 -2.51 12.56
C TRP A 141 3.30 -3.40 12.95
N PRO A 142 3.44 -4.22 14.00
CA PRO A 142 2.32 -4.96 14.55
C PRO A 142 1.27 -3.98 15.10
N ASN A 143 -0.01 -4.34 14.92
CA ASN A 143 -1.13 -3.52 15.37
C ASN A 143 -1.08 -3.30 16.90
N GLU A 144 -0.99 -2.05 17.33
CA GLU A 144 -0.97 -1.64 18.73
C GLU A 144 -2.39 -1.52 19.30
N VAL A 145 -3.22 -2.56 19.20
CA VAL A 145 -4.56 -2.55 19.81
C VAL A 145 -4.71 -3.67 20.85
N VAL A 146 -4.71 -3.24 22.13
CA VAL A 146 -5.08 -3.97 23.36
C VAL A 146 -4.26 -5.22 23.73
N ALA A 147 -2.92 -5.15 23.64
CA ALA A 147 -2.05 -6.16 24.29
C ALA A 147 -1.49 -5.71 25.66
N SER A 148 -2.00 -4.61 26.22
CA SER A 148 -1.89 -4.38 27.66
C SER A 148 -3.32 -4.31 28.21
N PRO A 149 -3.81 -5.37 28.89
CA PRO A 149 -4.69 -5.09 30.01
C PRO A 149 -3.87 -4.13 30.86
N ARG A 150 -4.32 -2.87 30.97
CA ARG A 150 -3.77 -1.97 31.99
C ARG A 150 -3.81 -2.78 33.27
N SER A 151 -2.65 -3.13 33.82
CA SER A 151 -2.53 -3.52 35.21
C SER A 151 -3.06 -2.33 35.98
N ARG A 152 -4.36 -2.36 36.23
CA ARG A 152 -5.11 -1.32 36.89
C ARG A 152 -4.80 -1.52 38.37
N ASN A 153 -3.57 -1.18 38.77
CA ASN A 153 -3.20 -1.07 40.17
C ASN A 153 -3.92 0.18 40.71
N PHE A 154 -5.20 0.03 41.01
CA PHE A 154 -5.82 0.80 42.07
C PHE A 154 -5.34 0.17 43.38
N TRP A 155 -5.06 1.02 44.38
CA TRP A 155 -4.45 0.76 45.69
C TRP A 155 -2.93 0.93 45.77
N GLN A 156 -2.51 2.13 46.16
CA GLN A 156 -1.80 2.39 47.43
C GLN A 156 -2.23 3.74 47.99
#